data_AF-A0A8H9HH66-F1
#
_entry.id   AF-A0A8H9HH66-F1
#
_cell.length_a   1.000
_cell.length_b   1.000
_cell.length_c   1.000
_cell.angle_alpha   90.00
_cell.angle_beta   90.00
_cell.angle_gamma   90.00
#
_symmetry.space_group_name_H-M   'P 1'
#
loop_
_entity.id
_entity.type
_entity.pdbx_description
1 polymer ?
#
loop_
_entity_poly.entity_id
_entity_poly.type
_entity_poly.pdbx_seq_one_letter_code
_entity_poly.pdbx_strand_id
1 'polypeptide(L)'
;MSERGKETREAREARESRERERRVNESARPRIRLDVPRAPRRRVLPEYDPDAFGRLSERIARFLGTGRFIVWMTVIIIMWVVWNVSAPDSVRFDEYPFIFLTLALSLQASYAAPLILLAQNRQDDRDKVNLEQDRKQNERSIADTEFLSREVAALRQNLGEVATRDWIRSELQDLLRELDERGRPAEEGAGHGENRSGEGGATGS
;
A
#
# COMPACT_ATOMS: atom_id res chain seq x y z
N MET A 1 -50.53 -66.08 -26.63
CA MET A 1 -49.56 -65.14 -27.24
C MET A 1 -49.81 -63.70 -26.72
N SER A 2 -49.91 -63.49 -25.41
CA SER A 2 -50.31 -62.18 -24.81
C SER A 2 -49.70 -61.95 -23.41
N GLU A 3 -48.43 -62.31 -23.21
CA GLU A 3 -47.71 -61.99 -21.96
C GLU A 3 -46.38 -61.24 -22.19
N ARG A 4 -45.63 -61.55 -23.26
CA ARG A 4 -44.38 -60.83 -23.61
C ARG A 4 -44.54 -59.34 -23.96
N GLY A 5 -45.75 -58.87 -24.26
CA GLY A 5 -46.01 -57.48 -24.62
C GLY A 5 -46.25 -56.56 -23.42
N LYS A 6 -46.55 -57.11 -22.23
CA LYS A 6 -46.83 -56.32 -21.02
C LYS A 6 -45.54 -55.98 -20.26
N GLU A 7 -44.62 -56.94 -20.17
CA GLU A 7 -43.34 -56.77 -19.47
C GLU A 7 -42.45 -55.68 -20.10
N THR A 8 -42.49 -55.53 -21.42
CA THR A 8 -41.70 -54.51 -22.12
C THR A 8 -42.26 -53.09 -21.93
N ARG A 9 -43.55 -52.97 -21.60
CA ARG A 9 -44.21 -51.67 -21.36
C ARG A 9 -43.98 -51.20 -19.93
N GLU A 10 -44.10 -52.10 -18.96
CA GLU A 10 -43.85 -51.79 -17.54
C GLU A 10 -42.37 -51.48 -17.28
N ALA A 11 -41.45 -52.20 -17.92
CA ALA A 11 -40.02 -51.91 -17.82
C ALA A 11 -39.65 -50.54 -18.42
N ARG A 12 -40.41 -50.07 -19.41
CA ARG A 12 -40.22 -48.75 -20.03
C ARG A 12 -40.79 -47.64 -19.16
N GLU A 13 -41.99 -47.84 -18.62
CA GLU A 13 -42.65 -46.88 -17.71
C GLU A 13 -41.87 -46.72 -16.39
N ALA A 14 -41.28 -47.81 -15.86
CA ALA A 14 -40.42 -47.76 -14.67
C ALA A 14 -39.07 -47.06 -14.92
N ARG A 15 -38.56 -47.07 -16.16
CA ARG A 15 -37.35 -46.32 -16.54
C ARG A 15 -37.66 -44.84 -16.69
N GLU A 16 -38.79 -44.51 -17.32
CA GLU A 16 -39.22 -43.12 -17.51
C GLU A 16 -39.56 -42.43 -16.18
N SER A 17 -40.16 -43.15 -15.21
CA SER A 17 -40.40 -42.62 -13.87
C SER A 17 -39.11 -42.37 -13.10
N ARG A 18 -38.15 -43.30 -13.14
CA ARG A 18 -36.83 -43.12 -12.52
C ARG A 18 -36.03 -41.97 -13.15
N GLU A 19 -36.15 -41.77 -14.46
CA GLU A 19 -35.51 -40.64 -15.15
C GLU A 19 -36.16 -39.30 -14.78
N ARG A 20 -37.49 -39.26 -14.65
CA ARG A 20 -38.20 -38.06 -14.16
C ARG A 20 -37.83 -37.73 -12.72
N GLU A 21 -37.77 -38.72 -11.83
CA GLU A 21 -37.34 -38.53 -10.45
C GLU A 21 -35.89 -38.05 -10.34
N ARG A 22 -34.99 -38.60 -11.17
CA ARG A 22 -33.59 -38.13 -11.23
C ARG A 22 -33.49 -36.68 -11.69
N ARG A 23 -34.24 -36.27 -12.72
CA ARG A 23 -34.24 -34.88 -13.20
C ARG A 23 -34.80 -33.90 -12.16
N VAL A 24 -35.84 -34.30 -11.41
CA VAL A 24 -36.39 -33.49 -10.32
C VAL A 24 -35.38 -33.33 -9.18
N ASN A 25 -34.68 -34.40 -8.81
CA ASN A 25 -33.65 -34.35 -7.77
C ASN A 25 -32.40 -33.56 -8.19
N GLU A 26 -32.03 -33.61 -9.47
CA GLU A 26 -30.93 -32.82 -10.03
C GLU A 26 -31.26 -31.32 -10.07
N SER A 27 -32.52 -30.98 -10.35
CA SER A 27 -33.06 -29.61 -10.29
C SER A 27 -33.12 -29.05 -8.86
N ALA A 28 -33.15 -29.93 -7.86
CA ALA A 28 -33.26 -29.59 -6.44
C ALA A 28 -31.90 -29.49 -5.72
N ARG A 29 -30.77 -29.64 -6.44
CA ARG A 29 -29.45 -29.36 -5.84
C ARG A 29 -29.32 -27.86 -5.60
N PRO A 30 -29.22 -27.40 -4.33
CA PRO A 30 -29.09 -25.98 -4.04
C PRO A 30 -27.77 -25.49 -4.65
N ARG A 31 -27.87 -24.66 -5.69
CA ARG A 31 -26.71 -23.96 -6.25
C ARG A 31 -26.17 -23.08 -5.13
N ILE A 32 -25.02 -23.46 -4.58
CA ILE A 32 -24.31 -22.69 -3.56
C ILE A 32 -23.94 -21.34 -4.19
N ARG A 33 -24.77 -20.31 -3.96
CA ARG A 33 -24.43 -18.94 -4.31
C ARG A 33 -23.29 -18.51 -3.40
N LEU A 34 -22.10 -18.36 -3.99
CA LEU A 34 -20.87 -17.90 -3.33
C LEU A 34 -20.85 -16.39 -3.02
N ASP A 35 -21.99 -15.71 -3.15
CA ASP A 35 -22.06 -14.25 -3.16
C ASP A 35 -22.68 -13.65 -1.88
N VAL A 36 -22.73 -14.44 -0.79
CA VAL A 36 -23.18 -13.95 0.50
C VAL A 36 -21.96 -13.87 1.42
N PRO A 37 -21.53 -12.66 1.85
CA PRO A 37 -20.47 -12.54 2.82
C PRO A 37 -20.88 -13.29 4.09
N ARG A 38 -20.10 -14.31 4.42
CA ARG A 38 -20.31 -15.18 5.57
C ARG A 38 -20.34 -14.32 6.83
N ALA A 39 -21.51 -14.19 7.46
CA ALA A 39 -21.64 -13.48 8.73
C ALA A 39 -20.56 -14.00 9.69
N PRO A 40 -19.83 -13.11 10.37
CA PRO A 40 -18.70 -13.50 11.20
C PRO A 40 -19.21 -14.44 12.29
N ARG A 41 -18.76 -15.69 12.20
CA ARG A 41 -19.02 -16.73 13.18
C ARG A 41 -18.52 -16.18 14.51
N ARG A 42 -19.44 -15.79 15.41
CA ARG A 42 -19.13 -15.20 16.72
C ARG A 42 -18.22 -16.18 17.46
N ARG A 43 -16.91 -15.93 17.40
CA ARG A 43 -15.91 -16.69 18.11
C ARG A 43 -16.07 -16.31 19.56
N VAL A 44 -16.54 -17.25 20.38
CA VAL A 44 -16.47 -17.19 21.85
C VAL A 44 -15.03 -17.44 22.32
N LEU A 45 -14.07 -16.74 21.70
CA LEU A 45 -12.74 -16.64 22.27
C LEU A 45 -12.82 -15.58 23.36
N PRO A 46 -12.21 -15.77 24.54
CA PRO A 46 -12.02 -14.69 25.48
C PRO A 46 -11.37 -13.54 24.72
N GLU A 47 -12.08 -12.41 24.61
CA GLU A 47 -11.56 -11.23 23.93
C GLU A 47 -10.46 -10.66 24.83
N TYR A 48 -9.24 -11.11 24.56
CA TYR A 48 -8.04 -10.56 25.17
C TYR A 48 -7.96 -9.10 24.72
N ASP A 49 -8.39 -8.18 25.58
CA ASP A 49 -8.46 -6.74 25.30
C ASP A 49 -7.07 -6.19 24.95
N PRO A 50 -6.75 -6.03 23.65
CA PRO A 50 -5.41 -5.69 23.19
C PRO A 50 -5.07 -4.24 23.52
N ASP A 51 -6.07 -3.41 23.84
CA ASP A 51 -5.91 -2.00 24.13
C ASP A 51 -5.45 -1.76 25.58
N ALA A 52 -5.95 -2.56 26.53
CA ALA A 52 -5.51 -2.50 27.93
C ALA A 52 -4.03 -2.89 28.08
N PHE A 53 -3.63 -4.01 27.45
CA PHE A 53 -2.24 -4.44 27.40
C PHE A 53 -1.39 -3.45 26.61
N GLY A 54 -1.94 -2.81 25.58
CA GLY A 54 -1.21 -1.83 24.80
C GLY A 54 -0.80 -0.57 25.55
N ARG A 55 -1.72 -0.04 26.34
CA ARG A 55 -1.45 1.08 27.25
C ARG A 55 -0.44 0.70 28.34
N LEU A 56 -0.52 -0.54 28.84
CA LEU A 56 0.42 -1.05 29.84
C LEU A 56 1.84 -1.19 29.25
N SER A 57 1.99 -1.80 28.07
CA SER A 57 3.28 -1.95 27.40
C SER A 57 3.93 -0.60 27.10
N GLU A 58 3.16 0.40 26.66
CA GLU A 58 3.70 1.73 26.36
C GLU A 58 4.16 2.48 27.63
N ARG A 59 3.52 2.20 28.76
CA ARG A 59 3.96 2.71 30.06
C ARG A 59 5.24 2.02 30.53
N ILE A 60 5.32 0.69 30.37
CA ILE A 60 6.51 -0.11 30.69
C ILE A 60 7.70 0.30 29.80
N ALA A 61 7.49 0.47 28.50
CA ALA A 61 8.55 0.87 27.56
C ALA A 61 9.15 2.24 27.92
N ARG A 62 8.32 3.24 28.21
CA ARG A 62 8.80 4.55 28.69
C ARG A 62 9.50 4.46 30.05
N PHE A 63 9.06 3.54 30.90
CA PHE A 63 9.65 3.35 32.23
C PHE A 63 11.03 2.67 32.17
N LEU A 64 11.20 1.64 31.33
CA LEU A 64 12.47 0.95 31.13
C LEU A 64 13.50 1.80 30.35
N GLY A 65 13.06 2.59 29.37
CA GLY A 65 13.96 3.39 28.53
C GLY A 65 14.62 4.59 29.22
N THR A 66 14.06 5.07 30.33
CA THR A 66 14.51 6.34 30.96
C THR A 66 15.66 6.14 31.97
N GLY A 67 16.19 4.92 32.15
CA GLY A 67 17.27 4.60 33.13
C GLY A 67 16.85 4.71 34.61
N ARG A 68 15.72 5.38 34.89
CA ARG A 68 15.15 5.65 36.20
C ARG A 68 14.69 4.38 36.94
N PHE A 69 14.40 3.30 36.21
CA PHE A 69 14.14 1.98 36.79
C PHE A 69 15.34 1.44 37.57
N ILE A 70 16.54 1.51 36.98
CA ILE A 70 17.77 1.01 37.60
C ILE A 70 18.05 1.77 38.90
N VAL A 71 17.90 3.10 38.88
CA VAL A 71 18.07 3.94 40.07
C VAL A 71 17.13 3.51 41.20
N TRP A 72 15.83 3.35 40.91
CA TRP A 72 14.86 2.89 41.92
C TRP A 72 15.17 1.49 42.45
N MET A 73 15.55 0.55 41.59
CA MET A 73 15.93 -0.80 42.00
C MET A 73 17.15 -0.79 42.92
N THR A 74 18.18 -0.02 42.59
CA THR A 74 19.37 0.14 43.43
C THR A 74 19.03 0.75 44.79
N VAL A 75 18.17 1.77 44.84
CA VAL A 75 17.72 2.39 46.10
C VAL A 75 16.99 1.39 46.99
N ILE A 76 16.10 0.56 46.43
CA ILE A 76 15.38 -0.46 47.19
C ILE A 76 16.34 -1.50 47.77
N ILE A 77 17.30 -1.99 46.97
CA ILE A 77 18.30 -2.96 47.43
C ILE A 77 19.16 -2.35 48.55
N ILE A 78 19.64 -1.12 48.38
CA ILE A 78 20.42 -0.42 49.41
C ILE A 78 19.59 -0.25 50.67
N MET A 79 18.33 0.18 50.56
CA MET A 79 17.44 0.35 51.70
C MET A 79 17.22 -0.96 52.45
N TRP A 80 17.05 -2.08 51.74
CA TRP A 80 16.90 -3.40 52.35
C TRP A 80 18.15 -3.85 53.09
N VAL A 81 19.33 -3.65 52.49
CA VAL A 81 20.62 -3.98 53.11
C VAL A 81 20.85 -3.10 54.34
N VAL A 82 20.62 -1.79 54.23
CA VAL A 82 20.77 -0.86 55.36
C VAL A 82 19.81 -1.23 56.49
N TRP A 83 18.56 -1.57 56.19
CA TRP A 83 17.59 -2.00 57.20
C TRP A 83 18.07 -3.26 57.93
N ASN A 84 18.51 -4.30 57.21
CA ASN A 84 18.96 -5.55 57.83
C ASN A 84 20.30 -5.43 58.58
N VAL A 85 21.19 -4.53 58.15
CA VAL A 85 22.48 -4.27 58.83
C VAL A 85 22.32 -3.39 60.06
N SER A 86 21.41 -2.41 60.03
CA SER A 86 21.20 -1.47 61.15
C SER A 86 20.19 -1.98 62.19
N ALA A 87 19.43 -3.03 61.86
CA ALA A 87 18.47 -3.65 62.79
C ALA A 87 19.19 -4.43 63.92
N PRO A 88 18.73 -4.30 65.19
CA PRO A 88 19.17 -5.14 66.30
C PRO A 88 18.89 -6.63 66.04
N ASP A 89 19.68 -7.53 66.62
CA ASP A 89 19.59 -9.00 66.42
C ASP A 89 18.18 -9.58 66.62
N SER A 90 17.36 -8.95 67.46
CA SER A 90 15.98 -9.35 67.72
C SER A 90 14.99 -9.03 66.58
N VAL A 91 15.39 -8.20 65.61
CA VAL A 91 14.53 -7.70 64.51
C VAL A 91 15.17 -7.90 63.13
N ARG A 92 16.36 -8.52 63.05
CA ARG A 92 16.99 -8.91 61.78
C ARG A 92 16.14 -9.97 61.11
N PHE A 93 15.51 -9.59 60.00
CA PHE A 93 14.75 -10.50 59.17
C PHE A 93 15.66 -11.32 58.23
N ASP A 94 16.79 -10.76 57.80
CA ASP A 94 17.67 -11.32 56.77
C ASP A 94 19.16 -11.05 57.09
N GLU A 95 19.76 -11.94 57.90
CA GLU A 95 21.20 -11.93 58.25
C GLU A 95 22.07 -12.31 57.03
N TYR A 96 23.34 -11.89 56.99
CA TYR A 96 24.28 -12.29 55.94
C TYR A 96 24.31 -13.83 55.82
N PRO A 97 23.99 -14.44 54.66
CA PRO A 97 24.14 -13.95 53.28
C PRO A 97 22.88 -13.41 52.55
N PHE A 98 21.90 -12.82 53.25
CA PHE A 98 20.67 -12.24 52.65
C PHE A 98 19.86 -13.22 51.79
N ILE A 99 19.36 -14.29 52.41
CA ILE A 99 18.64 -15.36 51.72
C ILE A 99 17.32 -14.84 51.11
N PHE A 100 16.61 -13.95 51.79
CA PHE A 100 15.34 -13.43 51.29
C PHE A 100 15.54 -12.49 50.11
N LEU A 101 16.56 -11.63 50.17
CA LEU A 101 16.94 -10.80 49.03
C LEU A 101 17.30 -11.66 47.81
N THR A 102 18.06 -12.74 48.02
CA THR A 102 18.47 -13.66 46.95
C THR A 102 17.28 -14.42 46.36
N LEU A 103 16.37 -14.90 47.20
CA LEU A 103 15.12 -15.54 46.76
C LEU A 103 14.23 -14.58 45.98
N ALA A 104 14.11 -13.33 46.43
CA ALA A 104 13.33 -12.30 45.74
C ALA A 104 13.94 -11.98 44.37
N LEU A 105 15.27 -11.80 44.28
CA LEU A 105 15.96 -11.51 43.03
C LEU A 105 15.87 -12.68 42.04
N SER A 106 15.99 -13.93 42.51
CA SER A 106 15.85 -15.11 41.64
C SER A 106 14.42 -15.27 41.12
N LEU A 107 13.41 -15.03 41.96
CA LEU A 107 12.01 -14.99 41.53
C LEU A 107 11.77 -13.86 40.54
N GLN A 108 12.31 -12.68 40.79
CA GLN A 108 12.18 -11.51 39.92
C GLN A 108 12.72 -11.83 38.51
N ALA A 109 13.91 -12.45 38.43
CA ALA A 109 14.49 -12.85 37.14
C ALA A 109 13.60 -13.88 36.42
N SER A 110 13.07 -14.87 37.15
CA SER A 110 12.21 -15.92 36.60
C SER A 110 10.89 -15.38 36.03
N TYR A 111 10.26 -14.43 36.72
CA TYR A 111 9.00 -13.81 36.27
C TYR A 111 9.21 -12.71 35.21
N ALA A 112 10.39 -12.10 35.14
CA ALA A 112 10.70 -11.09 34.13
C ALA A 112 10.72 -11.68 32.72
N ALA A 113 11.28 -12.87 32.53
CA ALA A 113 11.36 -13.54 31.23
C ALA A 113 9.99 -13.70 30.52
N PRO A 114 8.94 -14.28 31.14
CA PRO A 114 7.64 -14.39 30.49
C PRO A 114 6.98 -13.02 30.25
N LEU A 115 7.15 -12.05 31.14
CA LEU A 115 6.60 -10.70 30.92
C LEU A 115 7.25 -9.99 29.73
N ILE A 116 8.56 -10.14 29.58
CA ILE A 116 9.32 -9.62 28.45
C ILE A 116 8.87 -10.33 27.17
N LEU A 117 8.70 -11.65 27.17
CA LEU A 117 8.21 -12.41 26.03
C LEU A 117 6.81 -11.98 25.59
N LEU A 118 5.90 -11.72 26.53
CA LEU A 118 4.57 -11.16 26.20
C LEU A 118 4.66 -9.74 25.64
N ALA A 119 5.57 -8.91 26.14
CA ALA A 119 5.80 -7.57 25.62
C ALA A 119 6.39 -7.61 24.19
N GLN A 120 7.28 -8.55 23.90
CA GLN A 120 7.94 -8.73 22.61
C GLN A 120 6.98 -9.26 21.54
N ASN A 121 6.18 -10.30 21.81
CA ASN A 121 5.21 -10.85 20.84
C ASN A 121 4.29 -9.77 20.24
N ARG A 122 3.94 -8.75 21.03
CA ARG A 122 3.09 -7.65 20.58
C ARG A 122 3.83 -6.57 19.80
N GLN A 123 5.12 -6.37 20.07
CA GLN A 123 5.97 -5.53 19.23
C GLN A 123 6.09 -6.16 17.84
N ASP A 124 6.37 -7.47 17.78
CA ASP A 124 6.48 -8.22 16.53
C ASP A 124 5.19 -8.18 15.69
N ASP A 125 4.01 -8.28 16.33
CA ASP A 125 2.73 -8.20 15.63
C ASP A 125 2.42 -6.80 15.10
N ARG A 126 2.78 -5.73 15.83
CA ARG A 126 2.70 -4.35 15.30
C ARG A 126 3.67 -4.13 14.15
N ASP A 127 4.89 -4.62 14.28
CA ASP A 127 5.94 -4.46 13.28
C ASP A 127 5.56 -5.19 11.97
N LYS A 128 4.90 -6.36 12.05
CA LYS A 128 4.33 -7.02 10.88
C LYS A 128 3.27 -6.17 10.18
N VAL A 129 2.34 -5.57 10.92
CA VAL A 129 1.28 -4.73 10.33
C VAL A 129 1.87 -3.47 9.68
N ASN A 130 2.82 -2.81 10.35
CA ASN A 130 3.52 -1.67 9.79
C ASN A 130 4.26 -2.06 8.50
N LEU A 131 4.96 -3.20 8.49
CA LEU A 131 5.69 -3.68 7.33
C LEU A 131 4.77 -4.05 6.15
N GLU A 132 3.59 -4.61 6.41
CA GLU A 132 2.57 -4.83 5.38
C GLU A 132 2.01 -3.53 4.81
N GLN A 133 1.78 -2.53 5.67
CA GLN A 133 1.31 -1.22 5.23
C GLN A 133 2.35 -0.47 4.41
N ASP A 134 3.62 -0.52 4.82
CA ASP A 134 4.74 0.09 4.08
C ASP A 134 4.92 -0.57 2.72
N ARG A 135 4.77 -1.90 2.61
CA ARG A 135 4.76 -2.59 1.31
C ARG A 135 3.65 -2.08 0.39
N LYS A 136 2.42 -1.96 0.89
CA LYS A 136 1.30 -1.42 0.10
C LYS A 136 1.51 0.04 -0.31
N GLN A 137 2.07 0.86 0.58
CA GLN A 137 2.42 2.24 0.25
C GLN A 137 3.50 2.30 -0.83
N ASN A 138 4.53 1.46 -0.73
CA ASN A 138 5.61 1.41 -1.71
C ASN A 138 5.09 0.96 -3.09
N GLU A 139 4.23 -0.06 -3.14
CA GLU A 139 3.57 -0.49 -4.39
C GLU A 139 2.77 0.64 -5.04
N ARG A 140 2.00 1.40 -4.25
CA ARG A 140 1.28 2.59 -4.73
C ARG A 140 2.23 3.68 -5.22
N SER A 141 3.29 3.97 -4.47
CA SER A 141 4.28 4.97 -4.86
C SER A 141 4.99 4.62 -6.17
N ILE A 142 5.26 3.33 -6.41
CA ILE A 142 5.82 2.86 -7.69
C ILE A 142 4.81 3.07 -8.81
N ALA A 143 3.54 2.71 -8.60
CA ALA A 143 2.48 2.91 -9.58
C ALA A 143 2.25 4.40 -9.91
N ASP A 144 2.25 5.27 -8.90
CA ASP A 144 2.12 6.72 -9.07
C ASP A 144 3.32 7.29 -9.84
N THR A 145 4.53 6.80 -9.56
CA THR A 145 5.73 7.22 -10.30
C THR A 145 5.66 6.75 -11.76
N GLU A 146 5.20 5.52 -12.02
CA GLU A 146 5.02 5.02 -13.38
C GLU A 146 3.97 5.85 -14.12
N PHE A 147 2.85 6.16 -13.47
CA PHE A 147 1.79 7.00 -14.03
C PHE A 147 2.32 8.39 -14.38
N LEU A 148 2.97 9.07 -13.43
CA LEU A 148 3.57 10.38 -13.65
C LEU A 148 4.62 10.35 -14.77
N SER A 149 5.43 9.29 -14.84
CA SER A 149 6.43 9.15 -15.91
C SER A 149 5.78 9.06 -17.30
N ARG A 150 4.65 8.34 -17.39
CA ARG A 150 3.87 8.18 -18.63
C ARG A 150 3.16 9.47 -19.01
N GLU A 151 2.60 10.16 -18.02
CA GLU A 151 1.94 11.47 -18.22
C GLU A 151 2.95 12.52 -18.70
N VAL A 152 4.16 12.55 -18.11
CA VAL A 152 5.26 13.44 -18.55
C VAL A 152 5.73 13.09 -19.96
N ALA A 153 5.83 11.81 -20.31
CA ALA A 153 6.18 11.38 -21.66
C ALA A 153 5.10 11.81 -22.67
N ALA A 154 3.82 11.66 -22.34
CA ALA A 154 2.70 12.10 -23.16
C ALA A 154 2.66 13.63 -23.30
N LEU A 155 2.89 14.37 -22.22
CA LEU A 155 2.99 15.83 -22.24
C LEU A 155 4.15 16.29 -23.13
N ARG A 156 5.32 15.65 -23.01
CA ARG A 156 6.49 15.93 -23.86
C ARG A 156 6.19 15.66 -25.33
N GLN A 157 5.47 14.59 -25.65
CA GLN A 157 5.11 14.27 -27.02
C GLN A 157 4.13 15.30 -27.60
N ASN A 158 3.08 15.67 -26.85
CA ASN A 158 2.14 16.71 -27.27
C ASN A 158 2.82 18.08 -27.44
N LEU A 159 3.70 18.48 -26.52
CA LEU A 159 4.48 19.72 -26.65
C LEU A 159 5.49 19.65 -27.81
N GLY A 160 6.09 18.49 -28.04
CA GLY A 160 7.04 18.25 -29.13
C GLY A 160 6.40 18.26 -30.52
N GLU A 161 5.14 17.81 -30.63
CA GLU A 161 4.37 17.83 -31.87
C GLU A 161 3.74 19.19 -32.18
N VAL A 162 3.43 20.01 -31.16
CA VAL A 162 2.59 21.22 -31.37
C VAL A 162 3.33 22.56 -31.27
N ALA A 163 4.42 22.71 -30.51
CA ALA A 163 4.82 24.07 -30.09
C ALA A 163 6.15 24.63 -30.63
N THR A 164 7.17 23.83 -30.95
CA THR A 164 8.54 24.40 -31.00
C THR A 164 9.13 24.57 -32.39
N ARG A 165 8.72 23.79 -33.39
CA ARG A 165 9.40 23.81 -34.69
C ARG A 165 8.68 24.66 -35.72
N ASP A 166 7.41 24.39 -35.96
CA ASP A 166 6.68 25.07 -37.04
C ASP A 166 6.12 26.42 -36.56
N TRP A 167 5.66 26.53 -35.31
CA TRP A 167 5.22 27.80 -34.71
C TRP A 167 6.37 28.79 -34.48
N ILE A 168 7.50 28.36 -33.88
CA ILE A 168 8.66 29.26 -33.72
C ILE A 168 9.22 29.71 -35.07
N ARG A 169 9.19 28.82 -36.09
CA ARG A 169 9.65 29.17 -37.43
C ARG A 169 8.73 30.18 -38.10
N SER A 170 7.41 30.04 -38.00
CA SER A 170 6.48 31.02 -38.55
C SER A 170 6.60 32.36 -37.84
N GLU A 171 6.75 32.37 -36.51
CA GLU A 171 6.88 33.61 -35.74
C GLU A 171 8.19 34.35 -36.06
N LEU A 172 9.30 33.61 -36.20
CA LEU A 172 10.57 34.17 -36.66
C LEU A 172 10.46 34.75 -38.08
N GLN A 173 9.74 34.07 -38.98
CA GLN A 173 9.53 34.55 -40.36
C GLN A 173 8.64 35.80 -40.40
N ASP A 174 7.56 35.85 -39.62
CA ASP A 174 6.71 37.03 -39.53
C ASP A 174 7.45 38.23 -38.94
N LEU A 175 8.23 38.03 -37.87
CA LEU A 175 9.07 39.08 -37.30
C LEU A 175 10.18 39.56 -38.27
N LEU A 176 10.81 38.64 -39.00
CA LEU A 176 11.78 38.97 -40.06
C LEU A 176 11.14 39.76 -41.19
N ARG A 177 9.91 39.39 -41.58
CA ARG A 177 9.14 40.06 -42.63
C ARG A 177 8.74 41.47 -42.22
N GLU A 178 8.30 41.66 -40.97
CA GLU A 178 7.98 42.98 -40.43
C GLU A 178 9.23 43.89 -40.41
N LEU A 179 10.41 43.34 -40.11
CA LEU A 179 11.68 44.08 -40.16
C LEU A 179 12.12 44.42 -41.59
N ASP A 180 11.93 43.53 -42.58
CA ASP A 180 12.22 43.81 -43.99
C ASP A 180 11.29 44.90 -44.56
N GLU A 181 10.00 44.83 -44.21
CA GLU A 181 9.00 45.84 -44.60
C GLU A 181 9.28 47.21 -43.96
N ARG A 182 9.80 47.26 -42.74
CA ARG A 182 10.30 48.50 -42.12
C ARG A 182 11.64 48.97 -42.67
N GLY A 183 12.44 48.05 -43.23
CA GLY A 183 13.77 48.30 -43.79
C GLY A 183 13.78 48.77 -45.25
N ARG A 184 12.65 48.68 -45.96
CA ARG A 184 12.47 49.18 -47.33
C ARG A 184 11.78 50.55 -47.37
N PRO A 185 12.51 51.67 -47.31
CA PRO A 185 11.94 52.95 -47.72
C PRO A 185 11.84 52.98 -49.25
N ALA A 186 10.61 53.09 -49.75
CA ALA A 186 10.23 53.73 -51.02
C ALA A 186 11.30 53.78 -52.15
N GLU A 187 11.51 52.67 -52.86
CA GLU A 187 11.99 52.72 -54.24
C GLU A 187 10.81 52.41 -55.19
N GLU A 188 9.78 53.25 -55.13
CA GLU A 188 8.81 53.40 -56.20
C GLU A 188 9.03 54.77 -56.84
N GLY A 189 9.76 54.78 -57.96
CA GLY A 189 9.76 55.93 -58.87
C GLY A 189 11.10 56.23 -59.52
N ALA A 190 11.43 55.56 -60.63
CA ALA A 190 12.06 56.19 -61.80
C ALA A 190 12.30 55.18 -62.93
N GLY A 191 11.88 55.55 -64.15
CA GLY A 191 12.15 54.86 -65.41
C GLY A 191 10.89 54.82 -66.29
N HIS A 192 10.35 55.96 -66.74
CA HIS A 192 10.74 56.63 -68.01
C HIS A 192 10.91 55.58 -69.14
N GLY A 193 9.99 55.40 -70.07
CA GLY A 193 9.41 56.44 -70.93
C GLY A 193 10.09 56.37 -72.31
N GLU A 194 9.31 56.00 -73.33
CA GLU A 194 9.50 56.36 -74.74
C GLU A 194 10.53 55.57 -75.59
N ASN A 195 10.04 54.75 -76.54
CA ASN A 195 10.01 55.16 -77.95
C ASN A 195 9.21 54.17 -78.82
N ARG A 196 8.45 54.76 -79.74
CA ARG A 196 7.54 54.17 -80.72
C ARG A 196 8.27 53.53 -81.91
N SER A 197 7.58 52.55 -82.49
CA SER A 197 7.33 52.37 -83.93
C SER A 197 8.52 52.47 -84.91
N GLY A 198 8.82 51.35 -85.57
CA GLY A 198 9.70 51.29 -86.74
C GLY A 198 9.54 49.96 -87.48
N GLU A 199 8.56 49.93 -88.36
CA GLU A 199 8.27 48.90 -89.35
C GLU A 199 9.41 48.80 -90.39
N GLY A 200 9.67 47.59 -90.91
CA GLY A 200 10.28 47.42 -92.24
C GLY A 200 11.51 46.53 -92.35
N GLY A 201 11.34 45.41 -93.07
CA GLY A 201 12.24 45.10 -94.19
C GLY A 201 13.38 44.10 -94.00
N ALA A 202 13.14 42.89 -94.50
CA ALA A 202 13.93 42.24 -95.55
C ALA A 202 15.41 41.84 -95.31
N THR A 203 15.61 40.53 -95.52
CA THR A 203 16.71 39.88 -96.28
C THR A 203 18.14 39.93 -95.74
N GLY A 204 18.78 38.76 -95.72
CA GLY A 204 20.23 38.67 -95.87
C GLY A 204 20.87 37.43 -95.26
N SER A 205 20.96 36.37 -96.10
CA SER A 205 21.98 35.31 -96.16
C SER A 205 22.29 34.42 -94.96
#